data_AF-A0A925X0N0-F1
#
_entry.id   AF-A0A925X0N0-F1
#
_cell.length_a   1.000
_cell.length_b   1.000
_cell.length_c   1.000
_cell.angle_alpha   90.00
_cell.angle_beta   90.00
_cell.angle_gamma   90.00
#
_symmetry.space_group_name_H-M   'P 1'
#
loop_
_entity.id
_entity.type
_entity.pdbx_description
1 polymer ?
#
loop_
_entity_poly.entity_id
_entity_poly.type
_entity_poly.pdbx_seq_one_letter_code
_entity_poly.pdbx_strand_id
1 'polypeptide(L)'
;MAITLVAVCGATTKPSDVLNTAVAALVVEYQAVLKDPEKPIRVECDFFKQNPPSVAITQANILPLLERTGGDVRVESYVKWQLLSAFDGKFDEAIESRAINIYRRAANLMLRPGVSETDRIELDKAAKGQLQDSLDRVDQKLMDAVGKFNAYNAQLLRYRNDLYARLPVRYESLLAGLDDAAQRLANGIDDIDTKPFVATLIADTRTWAATKPDARQLHTIGRGVSKLASAKGPVLYGAVGWSAREQRLVWTRSQRDLNFNGELQQLANELNHSTRASKPD
;
A
#
# COMPACT_ATOMS: atom_id res chain seq x y z
N MET A 1 -43.21 -13.35 45.05
CA MET A 1 -43.06 -12.38 43.94
C MET A 1 -42.54 -13.14 42.73
N ALA A 2 -43.37 -13.30 41.70
CA ALA A 2 -42.96 -13.95 40.45
C ALA A 2 -42.26 -12.90 39.57
N ILE A 3 -41.03 -13.19 39.15
CA ILE A 3 -40.28 -12.36 38.20
C ILE A 3 -40.69 -12.79 36.80
N THR A 4 -41.44 -11.91 36.12
CA THR A 4 -41.81 -12.05 34.71
C THR A 4 -40.57 -11.86 33.85
N LEU A 5 -40.09 -12.93 33.19
CA LEU A 5 -39.16 -12.80 32.07
C LEU A 5 -39.92 -12.18 30.89
N VAL A 6 -39.64 -10.91 30.59
CA VAL A 6 -40.06 -10.30 29.33
C VAL A 6 -39.07 -10.76 28.26
N ALA A 7 -39.54 -11.66 27.38
CA ALA A 7 -38.82 -12.01 26.17
C ALA A 7 -38.75 -10.77 25.27
N VAL A 8 -37.56 -10.18 25.14
CA VAL A 8 -37.30 -9.14 24.15
C VAL A 8 -37.29 -9.84 22.77
N CYS A 9 -38.32 -9.60 21.97
CA CYS A 9 -38.38 -9.99 20.56
C CYS A 9 -37.10 -9.48 19.86
N GLY A 10 -36.28 -10.41 19.38
CA GLY A 10 -35.02 -10.13 18.70
C GLY A 10 -35.26 -9.47 17.34
N ALA A 11 -34.94 -8.19 17.23
CA ALA A 11 -34.78 -7.56 15.92
C ALA A 11 -33.58 -8.21 15.23
N THR A 12 -33.80 -8.82 14.06
CA THR A 12 -32.72 -9.37 13.24
C THR A 12 -31.87 -8.22 12.70
N THR A 13 -30.70 -7.99 13.30
CA THR A 13 -29.74 -6.97 12.83
C THR A 13 -29.32 -7.27 11.40
N LYS A 14 -29.43 -6.30 10.48
CA LYS A 14 -28.99 -6.51 9.10
C LYS A 14 -27.47 -6.42 9.01
N PRO A 15 -26.81 -7.15 8.08
CA PRO A 15 -25.37 -7.02 7.85
C PRO A 15 -24.92 -5.57 7.60
N SER A 16 -25.75 -4.77 6.93
CA SER A 16 -25.50 -3.34 6.71
C SER A 16 -25.35 -2.55 8.01
N ASP A 17 -26.14 -2.89 9.03
CA ASP A 17 -26.18 -2.16 10.29
C ASP A 17 -24.91 -2.47 11.10
N VAL A 18 -24.53 -3.75 11.17
CA VAL A 18 -23.27 -4.20 11.79
C VAL A 18 -22.06 -3.52 11.12
N LEU A 19 -22.03 -3.49 9.79
CA LEU A 19 -20.94 -2.87 9.05
C LEU A 19 -20.88 -1.35 9.25
N ASN A 20 -22.02 -0.64 9.28
CA ASN A 20 -22.03 0.80 9.53
C ASN A 20 -21.59 1.11 10.97
N THR A 21 -21.97 0.29 11.95
CA THR A 21 -21.46 0.40 13.33
C THR A 21 -19.95 0.18 13.39
N ALA A 22 -19.43 -0.82 12.68
CA ALA A 22 -17.99 -1.07 12.58
C ALA A 22 -17.25 0.14 11.96
N VAL A 23 -17.77 0.68 10.85
CA VAL A 23 -17.22 1.89 10.21
C VAL A 23 -17.17 3.05 11.20
N ALA A 24 -18.27 3.32 11.93
CA ALA A 24 -18.32 4.40 12.90
C ALA A 24 -17.27 4.23 14.03
N ALA A 25 -17.14 3.01 14.57
CA ALA A 25 -16.16 2.71 15.60
C ALA A 25 -14.72 2.90 15.09
N LEU A 26 -14.41 2.38 13.89
CA LEU A 26 -13.09 2.49 13.27
C LEU A 26 -12.71 3.92 12.92
N VAL A 27 -13.67 4.75 12.50
CA VAL A 27 -13.47 6.18 12.27
C VAL A 27 -13.09 6.89 13.57
N VAL A 28 -13.83 6.66 14.65
CA VAL A 28 -13.55 7.27 15.96
C VAL A 28 -12.17 6.87 16.46
N GLU A 29 -11.82 5.60 16.33
CA GLU A 29 -10.51 5.08 16.72
C GLU A 29 -9.37 5.77 15.97
N TYR A 30 -9.43 5.82 14.63
CA TYR A 30 -8.34 6.45 13.86
C TYR A 30 -8.27 7.96 14.07
N GLN A 31 -9.42 8.62 14.25
CA GLN A 31 -9.46 10.04 14.58
C GLN A 31 -8.81 10.35 15.93
N ALA A 32 -8.84 9.40 16.88
CA ALA A 32 -8.12 9.55 18.14
C ALA A 32 -6.60 9.57 17.91
N VAL A 33 -6.09 8.71 17.02
CA VAL A 33 -4.66 8.64 16.63
C VAL A 33 -4.22 9.89 15.87
N LEU A 34 -5.08 10.46 15.03
CA LEU A 34 -4.77 11.72 14.34
C LEU A 34 -4.64 12.91 15.30
N LYS A 35 -5.35 12.87 16.44
CA LYS A 35 -5.25 13.90 17.49
C LYS A 35 -4.06 13.66 18.42
N ASP A 36 -3.72 12.40 18.63
CA ASP A 36 -2.68 11.96 19.55
C ASP A 36 -1.93 10.77 18.92
N PRO A 37 -0.81 11.03 18.21
CA PRO A 37 -0.05 10.01 17.49
C PRO A 37 0.56 8.92 18.39
N GLU A 38 0.62 9.12 19.70
CA GLU A 38 1.11 8.12 20.66
C GLU A 38 0.05 7.09 21.01
N LYS A 39 -1.22 7.32 20.64
CA LYS A 39 -2.28 6.36 20.90
C LYS A 39 -2.03 5.05 20.17
N PRO A 40 -2.19 3.91 20.86
CA PRO A 40 -2.08 2.62 20.22
C PRO A 40 -3.14 2.48 19.13
N ILE A 41 -2.72 1.92 18.01
CA ILE A 41 -3.57 1.59 16.88
C ILE A 41 -3.35 0.13 16.51
N ARG A 42 -4.37 -0.50 15.90
CA ARG A 42 -4.21 -1.83 15.34
C ARG A 42 -3.07 -1.89 14.34
N VAL A 43 -2.24 -2.92 14.50
CA VAL A 43 -1.12 -3.23 13.60
C VAL A 43 -1.44 -4.41 12.67
N GLU A 44 -2.59 -5.05 12.86
CA GLU A 44 -3.11 -6.15 12.04
C GLU A 44 -4.54 -5.86 11.55
N CYS A 45 -4.95 -6.54 10.48
CA CYS A 45 -6.31 -6.52 9.95
C CYS A 45 -7.17 -7.54 10.72
N ASP A 46 -7.72 -7.13 11.86
CA ASP A 46 -8.32 -8.08 12.81
C ASP A 46 -9.61 -7.58 13.50
N PHE A 47 -10.17 -6.44 13.09
CA PHE A 47 -11.38 -5.88 13.72
C PHE A 47 -12.50 -6.90 13.93
N PHE A 48 -12.89 -7.66 12.91
CA PHE A 48 -13.97 -8.66 13.02
C PHE A 48 -13.53 -9.98 13.66
N LYS A 49 -12.22 -10.23 13.77
CA LYS A 49 -11.70 -11.35 14.57
C LYS A 49 -11.83 -11.06 16.06
N GLN A 50 -11.60 -9.80 16.45
CA GLN A 50 -11.77 -9.33 17.83
C GLN A 50 -13.23 -9.00 18.17
N ASN A 51 -14.04 -8.65 17.16
CA ASN A 51 -15.45 -8.29 17.30
C ASN A 51 -16.30 -9.15 16.35
N PRO A 52 -16.50 -10.45 16.66
CA PRO A 52 -17.28 -11.34 15.79
C PRO A 52 -18.69 -10.79 15.57
N PRO A 53 -19.13 -10.64 14.31
CA PRO A 53 -20.43 -10.07 14.00
C PRO A 53 -21.56 -11.05 14.38
N SER A 54 -22.71 -10.52 14.81
CA SER A 54 -23.89 -11.34 15.13
C SER A 54 -24.58 -11.92 13.89
N VAL A 55 -24.21 -11.45 12.69
CA VAL A 55 -24.68 -11.95 11.41
C VAL A 55 -23.50 -12.17 10.46
N ALA A 56 -23.62 -13.17 9.59
CA ALA A 56 -22.59 -13.46 8.60
C ALA A 56 -22.36 -12.26 7.68
N ILE A 57 -21.11 -11.81 7.59
CA ILE A 57 -20.69 -10.77 6.65
C ILE A 57 -20.10 -11.46 5.43
N THR A 58 -20.63 -11.13 4.26
CA THR A 58 -20.12 -11.66 2.98
C THR A 58 -19.26 -10.64 2.26
N GLN A 59 -18.41 -11.10 1.34
CA GLN A 59 -17.63 -10.23 0.44
C GLN A 59 -18.53 -9.23 -0.30
N ALA A 60 -19.71 -9.68 -0.74
CA ALA A 60 -20.70 -8.83 -1.41
C ALA A 60 -21.23 -7.69 -0.54
N ASN A 61 -21.31 -7.88 0.79
CA ASN A 61 -21.72 -6.82 1.71
C ASN A 61 -20.61 -5.80 2.00
N ILE A 62 -19.34 -6.21 1.89
CA ILE A 62 -18.18 -5.36 2.17
C ILE A 62 -17.81 -4.47 0.98
N LEU A 63 -17.89 -4.99 -0.25
CA LEU A 63 -17.47 -4.26 -1.46
C LEU A 63 -18.06 -2.85 -1.59
N PRO A 64 -19.36 -2.62 -1.36
CA PRO A 64 -19.93 -1.27 -1.39
C PRO A 64 -19.26 -0.28 -0.42
N LEU A 65 -18.71 -0.77 0.71
CA LEU A 65 -18.01 0.07 1.69
C LEU A 65 -16.58 0.38 1.26
N LEU A 66 -15.91 -0.58 0.62
CA LEU A 66 -14.57 -0.38 0.05
C LEU A 66 -14.59 0.58 -1.15
N GLU A 67 -15.73 0.71 -1.83
CA GLU A 67 -15.93 1.67 -2.92
C GLU A 67 -16.23 3.10 -2.45
N ARG A 68 -16.72 3.28 -1.21
CA ARG A 68 -17.02 4.62 -0.69
C ARG A 68 -15.75 5.45 -0.67
N THR A 69 -15.87 6.70 -1.09
CA THR A 69 -14.79 7.69 -1.00
C THR A 69 -15.29 8.88 -0.20
N GLY A 70 -14.40 9.51 0.56
CA GLY A 70 -14.69 10.77 1.23
C GLY A 70 -14.01 10.94 2.59
N GLY A 71 -13.87 12.19 3.01
CA GLY A 71 -13.21 12.55 4.26
C GLY A 71 -11.69 12.51 4.17
N ASP A 72 -11.04 12.26 5.31
CA ASP A 72 -9.58 12.12 5.38
C ASP A 72 -9.15 10.74 4.86
N VAL A 73 -8.29 10.74 3.85
CA VAL A 73 -7.82 9.53 3.17
C VAL A 73 -7.11 8.53 4.07
N ARG A 74 -6.47 8.99 5.15
CA ARG A 74 -5.80 8.11 6.12
C ARG A 74 -6.83 7.36 6.96
N VAL A 75 -7.89 8.07 7.39
CA VAL A 75 -9.04 7.45 8.09
C VAL A 75 -9.73 6.45 7.17
N GLU A 76 -10.00 6.84 5.92
CA GLU A 76 -10.67 5.99 4.94
C GLU A 76 -9.87 4.70 4.69
N SER A 77 -8.56 4.82 4.46
CA SER A 77 -7.68 3.67 4.22
C SER A 77 -7.62 2.74 5.42
N TYR A 78 -7.55 3.30 6.64
CA TYR A 78 -7.58 2.51 7.87
C TYR A 78 -8.89 1.72 8.02
N VAL A 79 -10.04 2.39 7.85
CA VAL A 79 -11.35 1.76 7.94
C VAL A 79 -11.46 0.64 6.91
N LYS A 80 -11.13 0.92 5.65
CA LYS A 80 -11.17 -0.08 4.58
C LYS A 80 -10.26 -1.27 4.86
N TRP A 81 -9.04 -1.01 5.33
CA TRP A 81 -8.12 -2.05 5.76
C TRP A 81 -8.75 -2.94 6.83
N GLN A 82 -9.32 -2.38 7.88
CA GLN A 82 -9.95 -3.16 8.95
C GLN A 82 -11.21 -3.90 8.50
N LEU A 83 -11.99 -3.34 7.57
CA LEU A 83 -13.15 -4.03 6.99
C LEU A 83 -12.79 -5.30 6.21
N LEU A 84 -11.56 -5.39 5.68
CA LEU A 84 -11.09 -6.60 5.01
C LEU A 84 -10.96 -7.79 5.98
N SER A 85 -10.98 -7.58 7.30
CA SER A 85 -10.94 -8.66 8.30
C SER A 85 -12.26 -9.43 8.44
N ALA A 86 -13.35 -8.96 7.82
CA ALA A 86 -14.66 -9.62 7.90
C ALA A 86 -14.77 -10.92 7.09
N PHE A 87 -13.79 -11.22 6.23
CA PHE A 87 -13.73 -12.49 5.52
C PHE A 87 -12.29 -12.96 5.39
N ASP A 88 -12.13 -14.28 5.37
CA ASP A 88 -10.87 -14.94 5.09
C ASP A 88 -10.78 -15.34 3.62
N GLY A 89 -9.55 -15.41 3.09
CA GLY A 89 -9.29 -15.90 1.74
C GLY A 89 -9.34 -14.83 0.64
N LYS A 90 -9.52 -15.29 -0.59
CA LYS A 90 -9.51 -14.47 -1.81
C LYS A 90 -10.93 -14.05 -2.20
N PHE A 91 -11.06 -12.96 -2.95
CA PHE A 91 -12.32 -12.58 -3.55
C PHE A 91 -12.80 -13.65 -4.54
N ASP A 92 -14.11 -13.91 -4.52
CA ASP A 92 -14.74 -14.83 -5.46
C ASP A 92 -14.64 -14.28 -6.89
N GLU A 93 -14.51 -15.19 -7.86
CA GLU A 93 -14.40 -14.85 -9.29
C GLU A 93 -15.55 -13.96 -9.78
N ALA A 94 -16.76 -14.15 -9.26
CA ALA A 94 -17.94 -13.36 -9.63
C ALA A 94 -17.82 -11.86 -9.29
N ILE A 95 -16.94 -11.49 -8.35
CA ILE A 95 -16.73 -10.11 -7.90
C ILE A 95 -15.29 -9.64 -8.03
N GLU A 96 -14.42 -10.48 -8.61
CA GLU A 96 -12.99 -10.20 -8.81
C GLU A 96 -12.77 -8.89 -9.56
N SER A 97 -13.44 -8.69 -10.71
CA SER A 97 -13.26 -7.47 -11.50
C SER A 97 -13.61 -6.21 -10.72
N ARG A 98 -14.62 -6.30 -9.83
CA ARG A 98 -15.01 -5.19 -8.94
C ARG A 98 -13.94 -4.95 -7.87
N ALA A 99 -13.41 -6.01 -7.26
CA ALA A 99 -12.32 -5.92 -6.29
C ALA A 99 -11.02 -5.33 -6.89
N ILE A 100 -10.66 -5.74 -8.11
CA ILE A 100 -9.50 -5.19 -8.84
C ILE A 100 -9.70 -3.69 -9.11
N ASN A 101 -10.91 -3.28 -9.51
CA ASN A 101 -11.21 -1.86 -9.72
C ASN A 101 -11.12 -1.03 -8.43
N ILE A 102 -11.56 -1.59 -7.30
CA ILE A 102 -11.37 -0.97 -5.98
C ILE A 102 -9.88 -0.81 -5.66
N TYR A 103 -9.09 -1.85 -5.92
CA TYR A 103 -7.64 -1.82 -5.70
C TYR A 103 -6.94 -0.78 -6.57
N ARG A 104 -7.24 -0.72 -7.88
CA ARG A 104 -6.71 0.28 -8.80
C ARG A 104 -7.10 1.72 -8.42
N ARG A 105 -8.23 1.89 -7.74
CA ARG A 105 -8.76 3.17 -7.25
C ARG A 105 -8.40 3.46 -5.79
N ALA A 106 -7.57 2.62 -5.16
CA ALA A 106 -7.04 2.92 -3.84
C ALA A 106 -6.34 4.28 -3.86
N ALA A 107 -6.34 4.96 -2.72
CA ALA A 107 -5.81 6.31 -2.62
C ALA A 107 -4.36 6.41 -3.13
N ASN A 108 -4.08 7.54 -3.78
CA ASN A 108 -2.73 7.87 -4.22
C ASN A 108 -1.81 8.03 -3.00
N LEU A 109 -0.60 7.50 -3.13
CA LEU A 109 0.45 7.67 -2.14
C LEU A 109 0.89 9.13 -2.15
N MET A 110 1.17 9.67 -0.97
CA MET A 110 1.85 10.96 -0.89
C MET A 110 3.25 10.81 -1.46
N LEU A 111 3.75 11.87 -2.08
CA LEU A 111 5.09 11.94 -2.63
C LEU A 111 6.13 12.17 -1.52
N ARG A 112 7.28 11.48 -1.57
CA ARG A 112 8.35 11.67 -0.58
C ARG A 112 8.91 13.10 -0.66
N PRO A 113 9.13 13.78 0.48
CA PRO A 113 9.81 15.07 0.50
C PRO A 113 11.15 15.02 -0.25
N GLY A 114 11.37 16.02 -1.10
CA GLY A 114 12.56 16.14 -1.95
C GLY A 114 12.45 15.42 -3.30
N VAL A 115 11.31 14.78 -3.61
CA VAL A 115 11.05 14.27 -4.97
C VAL A 115 10.51 15.38 -5.88
N SER A 116 9.61 16.23 -5.37
CA SER A 116 9.08 17.36 -6.14
C SER A 116 10.12 18.47 -6.28
N GLU A 117 10.06 19.22 -7.37
CA GLU A 117 10.97 20.37 -7.57
C GLU A 117 10.80 21.42 -6.47
N THR A 118 9.56 21.68 -6.05
CA THR A 118 9.26 22.62 -4.97
C THR A 118 9.92 22.20 -3.66
N ASP A 119 9.80 20.93 -3.25
CA ASP A 119 10.43 20.45 -2.03
C ASP A 119 11.96 20.52 -2.11
N ARG A 120 12.54 20.23 -3.29
CA ARG A 120 14.00 20.32 -3.48
C ARG A 120 14.50 21.75 -3.30
N ILE A 121 13.80 22.73 -3.88
CA ILE A 121 14.13 24.14 -3.71
C ILE A 121 14.05 24.55 -2.23
N GLU A 122 13.02 24.09 -1.50
CA GLU A 122 12.87 24.39 -0.08
C GLU A 122 13.99 23.76 0.78
N LEU A 123 14.34 22.50 0.52
CA LEU A 123 15.43 21.80 1.22
C LEU A 123 16.80 22.42 0.90
N ASP A 124 17.06 22.77 -0.36
CA ASP A 124 18.30 23.44 -0.76
C ASP A 124 18.40 24.84 -0.14
N LYS A 125 17.29 25.58 -0.07
CA LYS A 125 17.22 26.87 0.63
C LYS A 125 17.47 26.72 2.13
N ALA A 126 16.96 25.65 2.75
CA ALA A 126 17.18 25.38 4.17
C ALA A 126 18.65 25.10 4.50
N ALA A 127 19.41 24.49 3.58
CA ALA A 127 20.85 24.23 3.75
C ALA A 127 21.74 25.44 3.35
N LYS A 128 21.27 26.30 2.45
CA LYS A 128 22.07 27.40 1.90
C LYS A 128 22.51 28.40 2.97
N GLY A 129 23.82 28.66 3.02
CA GLY A 129 24.42 29.64 3.94
C GLY A 129 24.43 29.23 5.41
N GLN A 130 24.05 27.99 5.72
CA GLN A 130 24.15 27.45 7.07
C GLN A 130 25.59 27.01 7.36
N LEU A 131 26.00 27.19 8.62
CA LEU A 131 27.30 26.78 9.12
C LEU A 131 27.30 25.29 9.50
N GLN A 132 28.49 24.73 9.74
CA GLN A 132 28.67 23.31 10.10
C GLN A 132 27.92 22.93 11.37
N ASP A 133 27.83 23.84 12.34
CA ASP A 133 27.10 23.64 13.62
C ASP A 133 25.59 23.49 13.46
N SER A 134 25.05 23.87 12.29
CA SER A 134 23.62 23.82 11.98
C SER A 134 23.20 22.52 11.32
N LEU A 135 24.12 21.56 11.14
CA LEU A 135 23.91 20.29 10.46
C LEU A 135 22.71 19.53 11.04
N ASP A 136 22.72 19.24 12.33
CA ASP A 136 21.67 18.45 13.00
C ASP A 136 20.29 19.09 12.85
N ARG A 137 20.22 20.41 12.96
CA ARG A 137 18.96 21.16 12.80
C ARG A 137 18.42 21.07 11.37
N VAL A 138 19.28 21.13 10.36
CA VAL A 138 18.88 21.02 8.94
C VAL A 138 18.47 19.59 8.62
N ASP A 139 19.20 18.60 9.14
CA ASP A 139 18.87 17.19 8.96
C ASP A 139 17.51 16.85 9.58
N GLN A 140 17.26 17.32 10.81
CA GLN A 140 16.02 17.08 11.53
C GLN A 140 14.79 17.56 10.75
N LYS A 141 14.89 18.67 9.99
CA LYS A 141 13.76 19.14 9.16
C LYS A 141 13.36 18.13 8.09
N LEU A 142 14.33 17.49 7.46
CA LEU A 142 14.05 16.45 6.48
C LEU A 142 13.51 15.19 7.17
N MET A 143 14.10 14.80 8.30
CA MET A 143 13.64 13.63 9.06
C MET A 143 12.20 13.79 9.55
N ASP A 144 11.81 14.97 10.04
CA ASP A 144 10.44 15.28 10.42
C ASP A 144 9.48 15.20 9.23
N ALA A 145 9.89 15.71 8.06
CA ALA A 145 9.10 15.66 6.84
C ALA A 145 8.92 14.21 6.34
N VAL A 146 9.99 13.42 6.34
CA VAL A 146 9.96 11.99 5.98
C VAL A 146 9.13 11.21 6.99
N GLY A 147 9.21 11.53 8.29
CA GLY A 147 8.39 10.92 9.33
C GLY A 147 6.89 11.17 9.11
N LYS A 148 6.49 12.40 8.77
CA LYS A 148 5.11 12.72 8.39
C LYS A 148 4.67 11.98 7.13
N PHE A 149 5.59 11.83 6.17
CA PHE A 149 5.34 11.07 4.95
C PHE A 149 5.10 9.58 5.20
N ASN A 150 5.94 8.96 6.02
CA ASN A 150 5.79 7.56 6.41
C ASN A 150 4.48 7.36 7.20
N ALA A 151 4.19 8.25 8.16
CA ALA A 151 2.95 8.21 8.93
C ALA A 151 1.69 8.38 8.05
N TYR A 152 1.74 9.26 7.04
CA TYR A 152 0.63 9.44 6.10
C TYR A 152 0.39 8.17 5.28
N ASN A 153 1.44 7.61 4.69
CA ASN A 153 1.34 6.49 3.77
C ASN A 153 1.13 5.13 4.47
N ALA A 154 1.43 5.01 5.77
CA ALA A 154 1.39 3.73 6.50
C ALA A 154 0.07 2.97 6.33
N GLN A 155 -1.08 3.62 6.54
CA GLN A 155 -2.37 2.95 6.43
C GLN A 155 -2.80 2.69 4.99
N LEU A 156 -2.40 3.55 4.06
CA LEU A 156 -2.65 3.35 2.63
C LEU A 156 -1.91 2.10 2.15
N LEU A 157 -0.63 1.95 2.53
CA LEU A 157 0.20 0.81 2.16
C LEU A 157 -0.31 -0.49 2.78
N ARG A 158 -0.72 -0.47 4.05
CA ARG A 158 -1.37 -1.62 4.72
C ARG A 158 -2.63 -2.05 4.00
N TYR A 159 -3.54 -1.10 3.73
CA TYR A 159 -4.76 -1.36 2.98
C TYR A 159 -4.46 -1.97 1.60
N ARG A 160 -3.55 -1.37 0.83
CA ARG A 160 -3.20 -1.84 -0.51
C ARG A 160 -2.57 -3.23 -0.49
N ASN A 161 -1.64 -3.50 0.43
CA ASN A 161 -1.02 -4.82 0.58
C ASN A 161 -2.07 -5.90 0.87
N ASP A 162 -2.94 -5.63 1.85
CA ASP A 162 -3.97 -6.58 2.29
C ASP A 162 -5.10 -6.77 1.27
N LEU A 163 -5.43 -5.73 0.52
CA LEU A 163 -6.39 -5.80 -0.57
C LEU A 163 -5.81 -6.62 -1.73
N TYR A 164 -4.56 -6.36 -2.13
CA TYR A 164 -3.86 -7.16 -3.14
C TYR A 164 -3.76 -8.63 -2.73
N ALA A 165 -3.39 -8.90 -1.47
CA ALA A 165 -3.32 -10.25 -0.92
C ALA A 165 -4.67 -10.99 -0.92
N ARG A 166 -5.80 -10.29 -1.06
CA ARG A 166 -7.14 -10.88 -1.22
C ARG A 166 -7.57 -11.02 -2.69
N LEU A 167 -6.82 -10.49 -3.65
CA LEU A 167 -7.13 -10.71 -5.07
C LEU A 167 -6.70 -12.12 -5.50
N PRO A 168 -7.49 -12.81 -6.35
CA PRO A 168 -7.07 -14.02 -7.04
C PRO A 168 -5.77 -13.79 -7.83
N VAL A 169 -4.90 -14.79 -7.84
CA VAL A 169 -3.62 -14.75 -8.58
C VAL A 169 -3.90 -14.98 -10.08
N ARG A 170 -4.24 -13.89 -10.77
CA ARG A 170 -4.70 -13.87 -12.16
C ARG A 170 -4.09 -12.69 -12.92
N TYR A 171 -4.15 -12.76 -14.25
CA TYR A 171 -3.54 -11.78 -15.15
C TYR A 171 -3.87 -10.31 -14.79
N GLU A 172 -5.14 -9.99 -14.55
CA GLU A 172 -5.57 -8.62 -14.22
C GLU A 172 -5.09 -8.15 -12.85
N SER A 173 -5.06 -9.04 -11.85
CA SER A 173 -4.51 -8.75 -10.52
C SER A 173 -3.02 -8.48 -10.59
N LEU A 174 -2.26 -9.26 -11.37
CA LEU A 174 -0.82 -9.07 -11.55
C LEU A 174 -0.51 -7.74 -12.25
N LEU A 175 -1.26 -7.37 -13.28
CA LEU A 175 -1.14 -6.05 -13.91
C LEU A 175 -1.34 -4.92 -12.89
N ALA A 176 -2.41 -5.02 -12.08
CA ALA A 176 -2.65 -4.03 -11.04
C ALA A 176 -1.53 -4.01 -9.98
N GLY A 177 -0.96 -5.16 -9.65
CA GLY A 177 0.20 -5.27 -8.75
C GLY A 177 1.46 -4.61 -9.31
N LEU A 178 1.74 -4.79 -10.61
CA LEU A 178 2.84 -4.12 -11.31
C LEU A 178 2.66 -2.59 -11.31
N ASP A 179 1.43 -2.11 -11.52
CA ASP A 179 1.11 -0.68 -11.45
C ASP A 179 1.32 -0.11 -10.03
N ASP A 180 0.92 -0.83 -8.97
CA ASP A 180 1.18 -0.42 -7.58
C ASP A 180 2.70 -0.39 -7.30
N ALA A 181 3.45 -1.41 -7.72
CA ALA A 181 4.91 -1.41 -7.59
C ALA A 181 5.53 -0.17 -8.26
N ALA A 182 5.08 0.17 -9.48
CA ALA A 182 5.53 1.39 -10.16
C ALA A 182 5.18 2.66 -9.38
N GLN A 183 3.97 2.75 -8.81
CA GLN A 183 3.56 3.90 -8.00
C GLN A 183 4.39 4.03 -6.73
N ARG A 184 4.72 2.93 -6.03
CA ARG A 184 5.57 2.96 -4.84
C ARG A 184 6.96 3.49 -5.16
N LEU A 185 7.55 3.02 -6.25
CA LEU A 185 8.84 3.52 -6.73
C LEU A 185 8.78 5.01 -7.08
N ALA A 186 7.76 5.42 -7.84
CA ALA A 186 7.60 6.80 -8.30
C ALA A 186 7.38 7.79 -7.14
N ASN A 187 6.69 7.35 -6.07
CA ASN A 187 6.43 8.18 -4.90
C ASN A 187 7.56 8.15 -3.84
N GLY A 188 8.61 7.36 -4.08
CA GLY A 188 9.75 7.25 -3.16
C GLY A 188 9.42 6.52 -1.86
N ILE A 189 8.51 5.54 -1.89
CA ILE A 189 8.22 4.69 -0.73
C ILE A 189 9.49 3.94 -0.31
N ASP A 190 9.65 3.74 1.00
CA ASP A 190 10.81 3.05 1.57
C ASP A 190 10.84 1.55 1.24
N ASP A 191 12.06 1.00 1.21
CA ASP A 191 12.29 -0.41 0.89
C ASP A 191 11.64 -1.34 1.92
N ILE A 192 11.49 -0.89 3.17
CA ILE A 192 10.84 -1.64 4.25
C ILE A 192 9.40 -2.00 3.90
N ASP A 193 8.67 -1.11 3.21
CA ASP A 193 7.28 -1.33 2.80
C ASP A 193 7.18 -1.88 1.36
N THR A 194 8.17 -1.57 0.52
CA THR A 194 8.12 -1.92 -0.90
C THR A 194 8.66 -3.33 -1.17
N LYS A 195 9.73 -3.74 -0.50
CA LYS A 195 10.39 -5.03 -0.75
C LYS A 195 9.49 -6.24 -0.45
N PRO A 196 8.76 -6.30 0.69
CA PRO A 196 7.86 -7.43 0.94
C PRO A 196 6.73 -7.55 -0.09
N PHE A 197 6.20 -6.40 -0.54
CA PHE A 197 5.18 -6.35 -1.59
C PHE A 197 5.73 -6.86 -2.93
N VAL A 198 6.91 -6.40 -3.35
CA VAL A 198 7.57 -6.86 -4.60
C VAL A 198 7.86 -8.36 -4.54
N ALA A 199 8.34 -8.88 -3.41
CA ALA A 199 8.56 -10.31 -3.23
C ALA A 199 7.26 -11.13 -3.39
N THR A 200 6.15 -10.65 -2.83
CA THR A 200 4.82 -11.26 -2.99
C THR A 200 4.39 -11.24 -4.46
N LEU A 201 4.52 -10.10 -5.14
CA LEU A 201 4.19 -9.94 -6.56
C LEU A 201 5.00 -10.90 -7.46
N ILE A 202 6.29 -11.09 -7.15
CA ILE A 202 7.16 -12.04 -7.86
C ILE A 202 6.65 -13.48 -7.65
N ALA A 203 6.34 -13.86 -6.41
CA ALA A 203 5.84 -15.20 -6.08
C ALA A 203 4.49 -15.48 -6.75
N ASP A 204 3.57 -14.52 -6.72
CA ASP A 204 2.26 -14.62 -7.37
C ASP A 204 2.42 -14.71 -8.90
N THR A 205 3.34 -13.93 -9.49
CA THR A 205 3.61 -14.01 -10.93
C THR A 205 4.14 -15.37 -11.35
N ARG A 206 5.04 -15.98 -10.56
CA ARG A 206 5.53 -17.34 -10.82
C ARG A 206 4.42 -18.39 -10.68
N THR A 207 3.60 -18.25 -9.64
CA THR A 207 2.44 -19.14 -9.40
C THR A 207 1.46 -19.09 -10.57
N TRP A 208 1.12 -17.89 -11.05
CA TRP A 208 0.28 -17.69 -12.22
C TRP A 208 0.93 -18.23 -13.50
N ALA A 209 2.22 -17.97 -13.74
CA ALA A 209 2.90 -18.45 -14.95
C ALA A 209 2.91 -19.99 -15.03
N ALA A 210 2.91 -20.69 -13.89
CA ALA A 210 2.80 -22.14 -13.83
C ALA A 210 1.43 -22.69 -14.29
N THR A 211 0.37 -21.87 -14.31
CA THR A 211 -0.95 -22.28 -14.83
C THR A 211 -1.03 -22.27 -16.36
N LYS A 212 0.11 -22.07 -17.05
CA LYS A 212 0.24 -22.02 -18.51
C LYS A 212 -0.70 -20.99 -19.17
N PRO A 213 -0.62 -19.70 -18.77
CA PRO A 213 -1.36 -18.64 -19.45
C PRO A 213 -0.94 -18.53 -20.92
N ASP A 214 -1.78 -17.89 -21.73
CA ASP A 214 -1.47 -17.72 -23.14
C ASP A 214 -0.22 -16.83 -23.38
N ALA A 215 0.40 -16.99 -24.55
CA ALA A 215 1.65 -16.31 -24.89
C ALA A 215 1.54 -14.78 -24.88
N ARG A 216 0.36 -14.21 -25.16
CA ARG A 216 0.15 -12.76 -25.17
C ARG A 216 0.14 -12.22 -23.74
N GLN A 217 -0.51 -12.92 -22.82
CA GLN A 217 -0.50 -12.56 -21.40
C GLN A 217 0.92 -12.68 -20.82
N LEU A 218 1.63 -13.78 -21.06
CA LEU A 218 3.03 -13.96 -20.63
C LEU A 218 3.93 -12.83 -21.13
N HIS A 219 3.80 -12.48 -22.41
CA HIS A 219 4.58 -11.40 -23.00
C HIS A 219 4.27 -10.05 -22.33
N THR A 220 3.00 -9.77 -22.02
CA THR A 220 2.58 -8.50 -21.42
C THR A 220 3.12 -8.37 -19.99
N ILE A 221 2.96 -9.40 -19.17
CA ILE A 221 3.51 -9.42 -17.80
C ILE A 221 5.04 -9.37 -17.84
N GLY A 222 5.68 -10.15 -18.71
CA GLY A 222 7.14 -10.14 -18.89
C GLY A 222 7.69 -8.76 -19.23
N ARG A 223 7.02 -8.01 -20.12
CA ARG A 223 7.36 -6.61 -20.41
C ARG A 223 7.17 -5.70 -19.20
N GLY A 224 6.08 -5.85 -18.47
CA GLY A 224 5.82 -5.09 -17.24
C GLY A 224 6.91 -5.30 -16.19
N VAL A 225 7.25 -6.56 -15.91
CA VAL A 225 8.32 -6.95 -14.98
C VAL A 225 9.68 -6.40 -15.45
N SER A 226 10.02 -6.53 -16.74
CA SER A 226 11.27 -5.99 -17.28
C SER A 226 11.37 -4.46 -17.16
N LYS A 227 10.24 -3.76 -17.39
CA LYS A 227 10.18 -2.31 -17.20
C LYS A 227 10.40 -1.93 -15.74
N LEU A 228 9.80 -2.66 -14.78
CA LEU A 228 10.05 -2.43 -13.35
C LEU A 228 11.49 -2.75 -12.95
N ALA A 229 12.07 -3.83 -13.47
CA ALA A 229 13.44 -4.26 -13.18
C ALA A 229 14.48 -3.20 -13.60
N SER A 230 14.20 -2.47 -14.67
CA SER A 230 15.07 -1.40 -15.20
C SER A 230 14.69 0.00 -14.72
N ALA A 231 13.52 0.15 -14.09
CA ALA A 231 13.05 1.45 -13.61
C ALA A 231 13.92 1.96 -12.46
N LYS A 232 14.24 3.25 -12.52
CA LYS A 232 14.87 3.97 -11.41
C LYS A 232 13.84 4.94 -10.82
N GLY A 233 13.75 4.96 -9.51
CA GLY A 233 12.93 5.91 -8.78
C GLY A 233 13.46 7.33 -8.89
N PRO A 234 12.79 8.31 -8.27
CA PRO A 234 13.31 9.67 -8.19
C PRO A 234 14.61 9.71 -7.37
N VAL A 235 15.40 10.77 -7.60
CA VAL A 235 16.54 11.08 -6.72
C VAL A 235 16.00 11.60 -5.40
N LEU A 236 16.38 10.92 -4.33
CA LEU A 236 15.94 11.17 -2.96
C LEU A 236 17.03 11.89 -2.18
N TYR A 237 16.63 12.94 -1.46
CA TYR A 237 17.49 13.56 -0.46
C TYR A 237 17.59 12.60 0.74
N GLY A 238 18.81 12.27 1.12
CA GLY A 238 19.18 11.51 2.31
C GLY A 238 19.62 12.46 3.43
N ALA A 239 20.68 12.13 4.16
CA ALA A 239 21.24 13.01 5.18
C ALA A 239 21.92 14.27 4.60
N VAL A 240 22.01 15.34 5.38
CA VAL A 240 22.88 16.50 5.09
C VAL A 240 24.27 16.29 5.68
N GLY A 241 25.32 16.66 4.94
CA GLY A 241 26.70 16.60 5.39
C GLY A 241 27.44 17.92 5.19
N TRP A 242 28.51 18.15 5.94
CA TRP A 242 29.39 19.30 5.72
C TRP A 242 30.45 18.98 4.65
N SER A 243 30.52 19.81 3.60
CA SER A 243 31.57 19.74 2.59
C SER A 243 32.70 20.71 2.95
N ALA A 244 33.82 20.18 3.46
CA ALA A 244 35.00 21.00 3.76
C ALA A 244 35.57 21.68 2.51
N ARG A 245 35.41 21.07 1.33
CA ARG A 245 35.84 21.66 0.06
C ARG A 245 35.00 22.88 -0.33
N GLU A 246 33.68 22.78 -0.15
CA GLU A 246 32.74 23.82 -0.57
C GLU A 246 32.37 24.78 0.57
N GLN A 247 32.86 24.51 1.79
CA GLN A 247 32.56 25.25 3.02
C GLN A 247 31.06 25.48 3.19
N ARG A 248 30.26 24.44 2.92
CA ARG A 248 28.79 24.47 3.02
C ARG A 248 28.20 23.11 3.32
N LEU A 249 26.95 23.11 3.76
CA LEU A 249 26.13 21.90 3.85
C LEU A 249 25.72 21.42 2.45
N VAL A 250 25.79 20.09 2.24
CA VAL A 250 25.44 19.41 0.99
C VAL A 250 24.57 18.19 1.32
N TRP A 251 23.47 18.04 0.60
CA TRP A 251 22.61 16.87 0.73
C TRP A 251 23.24 15.64 0.08
N THR A 252 23.24 14.52 0.80
CA THR A 252 23.44 13.21 0.18
C THR A 252 22.24 12.89 -0.71
N ARG A 253 22.51 12.26 -1.85
CA ARG A 253 21.49 11.91 -2.83
C ARG A 253 21.57 10.42 -3.09
N SER A 254 20.41 9.77 -3.08
CA SER A 254 20.29 8.35 -3.40
C SER A 254 19.22 8.16 -4.46
N GLN A 255 19.30 7.07 -5.21
CA GLN A 255 18.25 6.67 -6.13
C GLN A 255 17.98 5.20 -5.90
N ARG A 256 16.71 4.84 -5.83
CA ARG A 256 16.27 3.46 -5.56
C ARG A 256 15.80 2.80 -6.85
N ASP A 257 15.79 1.47 -6.84
CA ASP A 257 15.10 0.65 -7.83
C ASP A 257 14.37 -0.50 -7.12
N LEU A 258 13.58 -1.26 -7.87
CA LEU A 258 12.82 -2.39 -7.34
C LEU A 258 13.49 -3.74 -7.59
N ASN A 259 14.64 -3.76 -8.27
CA ASN A 259 15.28 -5.00 -8.70
C ASN A 259 16.19 -5.55 -7.59
N PHE A 260 15.60 -5.76 -6.41
CA PHE A 260 16.31 -6.25 -5.24
C PHE A 260 17.02 -7.57 -5.59
N ASN A 261 18.35 -7.57 -5.48
CA ASN A 261 19.20 -8.73 -5.80
C ASN A 261 19.02 -9.31 -7.21
N GLY A 262 18.47 -8.54 -8.17
CA GLY A 262 18.23 -9.01 -9.53
C GLY A 262 16.98 -9.87 -9.72
N GLU A 263 16.11 -10.02 -8.72
CA GLU A 263 14.98 -10.96 -8.77
C GLU A 263 13.94 -10.60 -9.84
N LEU A 264 13.63 -9.33 -10.06
CA LEU A 264 12.71 -8.91 -11.13
C LEU A 264 13.33 -9.18 -12.51
N GLN A 265 14.64 -8.96 -12.67
CA GLN A 265 15.32 -9.26 -13.92
C GLN A 265 15.31 -10.78 -14.19
N GLN A 266 15.51 -11.59 -13.16
CA GLN A 266 15.40 -13.04 -13.26
C GLN A 266 13.99 -13.46 -13.68
N LEU A 267 12.95 -12.94 -13.02
CA LEU A 267 11.56 -13.22 -13.37
C LEU A 267 11.23 -12.80 -14.81
N ALA A 268 11.71 -11.64 -15.27
CA ALA A 268 11.53 -11.19 -16.65
C ALA A 268 12.15 -12.19 -17.65
N ASN A 269 13.34 -12.72 -17.34
CA ASN A 269 14.01 -13.72 -18.17
C ASN A 269 13.23 -15.04 -18.21
N GLU A 270 12.72 -15.50 -17.05
CA GLU A 270 11.85 -16.69 -16.93
C GLU A 270 10.61 -16.56 -17.84
N LEU A 271 9.87 -15.44 -17.73
CA LEU A 271 8.65 -15.21 -18.52
C LEU A 271 8.92 -15.09 -20.02
N ASN A 272 10.03 -14.47 -20.41
CA ASN A 272 10.44 -14.38 -21.81
C ASN A 272 10.81 -15.74 -22.40
N HIS A 273 11.44 -16.61 -21.61
CA HIS A 273 11.74 -17.98 -22.01
C HIS A 273 10.45 -18.79 -22.21
N SER A 274 9.52 -18.73 -21.25
CA SER A 274 8.21 -19.39 -21.37
C SER A 274 7.43 -18.92 -22.60
N THR A 275 7.43 -17.62 -22.90
CA THR A 275 6.75 -17.05 -24.08
C THR A 275 7.28 -17.65 -25.39
N ARG A 276 8.59 -17.91 -25.49
CA ARG A 276 9.20 -18.51 -26.69
C ARG A 276 8.83 -19.98 -26.84
N ALA A 277 8.77 -20.72 -25.73
CA ALA A 277 8.40 -22.13 -25.71
C ALA A 277 6.92 -22.37 -26.04
N SER A 278 6.05 -21.37 -25.87
CA SER A 278 4.61 -21.48 -26.13
C SER A 278 4.19 -21.16 -27.57
N LYS A 279 5.13 -20.85 -28.48
CA LYS A 279 4.78 -20.66 -29.89
C LYS A 279 4.49 -22.04 -30.53
N PRO A 280 3.28 -22.27 -31.08
CA PRO A 280 3.03 -23.48 -31.85
C PRO A 280 3.91 -23.45 -33.11
N ASP A 281 4.49 -24.61 -33.44
CA ASP A 281 5.20 -24.86 -34.70
C ASP A 281 4.32 -24.60 -35.94
#